data_AF-A0A5C3PNL1-F1
#
_entry.id   AF-A0A5C3PNL1-F1
#
_cell.length_a   1.000
_cell.length_b   1.000
_cell.length_c   1.000
_cell.angle_alpha   90.00
_cell.angle_beta   90.00
_cell.angle_gamma   90.00
#
_symmetry.space_group_name_H-M   'P 1'
#
loop_
_entity.id
_entity.type
_entity.pdbx_description
1 polymer ?
#
loop_
_entity_poly.entity_id
_entity_poly.type
_entity_poly.pdbx_seq_one_letter_code
_entity_poly.pdbx_strand_id
1 'polypeptide(L)'
;MAPIGPGTTRVLITGFGPFHRYKENPSWLAVKPLHGITLTTDSGRPIHITTLELPVAYEYVLRNVPGLHKRPPVLPPYADAGIPLPENGYDFIFHVGVSGRGPIRIERLGHKYGYDLTLPDADGQFGPIVILAESSDSEPVRGFGEGYEAFPGDLPTDVDVPALVIDLKKDGAELGMSVDAGHYLCDFILYASLAISRQVVGPQEKPIPVLFMHVPLPREVSTEKATDMARRIILWVCGGLP
;
A
#
# COMPACT_ATOMS: atom_id res chain seq x y z
N MET A 1 10.54 3.74 23.21
CA MET A 1 9.36 4.44 22.67
C MET A 1 8.38 4.69 23.80
N ALA A 2 7.71 5.84 23.83
CA ALA A 2 6.62 6.07 24.78
C ALA A 2 5.48 5.05 24.53
N PRO A 3 4.73 4.61 25.56
CA PRO A 3 3.58 3.74 25.37
C PRO A 3 2.56 4.42 24.45
N ILE A 4 2.01 3.68 23.49
CA ILE A 4 1.02 4.23 22.57
C ILE A 4 -0.34 4.11 23.24
N GLY A 5 -0.99 5.26 23.47
CA GLY A 5 -2.19 5.34 24.28
C GLY A 5 -3.40 4.65 23.64
N PRO A 6 -4.40 4.26 24.45
CA PRO A 6 -5.68 3.76 23.93
C PRO A 6 -6.36 4.82 23.05
N GLY A 7 -7.10 4.39 22.03
CA GLY A 7 -7.79 5.28 21.10
C GLY A 7 -6.88 5.96 20.05
N THR A 8 -5.59 5.62 20.01
CA THR A 8 -4.67 6.09 18.98
C THR A 8 -4.91 5.35 17.68
N THR A 9 -5.19 6.08 16.60
CA THR A 9 -5.30 5.52 15.24
C THR A 9 -3.97 4.93 14.81
N ARG A 10 -4.00 3.74 14.23
CA ARG A 10 -2.85 2.89 13.89
C ARG A 10 -2.67 2.84 12.39
N VAL A 11 -1.59 3.45 11.88
CA VAL A 11 -1.31 3.48 10.45
C VAL A 11 -0.10 2.62 10.14
N LEU A 12 -0.24 1.69 9.20
CA LEU A 12 0.89 1.06 8.54
C LEU A 12 1.16 1.78 7.23
N ILE A 13 2.37 2.28 7.03
CA ILE A 13 2.82 2.77 5.74
C ILE A 13 3.98 1.91 5.24
N THR A 14 3.94 1.48 3.97
CA THR A 14 5.00 0.65 3.40
C THR A 14 5.72 1.35 2.28
N GLY A 15 7.02 1.08 2.14
CA GLY A 15 7.81 1.43 0.97
C GLY A 15 8.52 0.20 0.45
N PHE A 16 8.85 0.17 -0.84
CA PHE A 16 9.65 -0.91 -1.39
C PHE A 16 11.13 -0.69 -1.14
N GLY A 17 11.87 -1.77 -0.91
CA GLY A 17 13.32 -1.75 -0.80
C GLY A 17 14.03 -1.69 -2.17
N PRO A 18 15.35 -1.92 -2.19
CA PRO A 18 16.17 -1.85 -3.40
C PRO A 18 15.67 -2.80 -4.50
N PHE A 19 15.70 -2.34 -5.75
CA PHE A 19 15.33 -3.15 -6.91
C PHE A 19 15.94 -2.60 -8.20
N HIS A 20 16.41 -3.50 -9.07
CA HIS A 20 16.97 -3.20 -10.37
C HIS A 20 18.09 -2.15 -10.30
N ARG A 21 17.87 -0.93 -10.80
CA ARG A 21 18.83 0.18 -10.77
C ARG A 21 18.83 0.98 -9.46
N TYR A 22 17.86 0.74 -8.58
CA TYR A 22 17.68 1.51 -7.35
C TYR A 22 18.41 0.83 -6.20
N LYS A 23 19.59 1.32 -5.85
CA LYS A 23 20.31 0.93 -4.61
C LYS A 23 19.56 1.35 -3.36
N GLU A 24 18.87 2.48 -3.45
CA GLU A 24 17.90 2.96 -2.47
C GLU A 24 16.63 3.33 -3.25
N ASN A 25 15.48 2.90 -2.74
CA ASN A 25 14.22 3.09 -3.42
C ASN A 25 13.53 4.38 -2.91
N PRO A 26 13.13 5.29 -3.81
CA PRO A 26 12.48 6.54 -3.42
C PRO A 26 11.25 6.37 -2.54
N SER A 27 10.49 5.28 -2.72
CA SER A 27 9.34 4.99 -1.87
C SER A 27 9.73 4.73 -0.42
N TRP A 28 10.75 3.90 -0.18
CA TRP A 28 11.25 3.68 1.18
C TRP A 28 11.87 4.93 1.78
N LEU A 29 12.66 5.67 1.02
CA LEU A 29 13.26 6.94 1.49
C LEU A 29 12.20 7.95 1.93
N ALA A 30 11.06 8.01 1.22
CA ALA A 30 9.97 8.91 1.55
C ALA A 30 9.24 8.51 2.84
N VAL A 31 9.07 7.22 3.11
CA VAL A 31 8.27 6.76 4.26
C VAL A 31 9.09 6.46 5.50
N LYS A 32 10.35 6.02 5.37
CA LYS A 32 11.23 5.65 6.50
C LYS A 32 11.27 6.69 7.62
N PRO A 33 11.38 8.02 7.35
CA PRO A 33 11.41 9.03 8.40
C PRO A 33 10.13 9.13 9.23
N LEU A 34 9.01 8.57 8.76
CA LEU A 34 7.72 8.61 9.46
C LEU A 34 7.60 7.55 10.56
N HIS A 35 8.57 6.64 10.69
CA HIS A 35 8.49 5.54 11.65
C HIS A 35 8.42 6.05 13.09
N GLY A 36 7.42 5.60 13.84
CA GLY A 36 7.25 5.97 15.24
C GLY A 36 6.75 7.40 15.47
N ILE A 37 6.54 8.19 14.41
CA ILE A 37 5.96 9.53 14.52
C ILE A 37 4.50 9.39 14.96
N THR A 38 4.10 10.29 15.87
CA THR A 38 2.70 10.50 16.22
C THR A 38 2.24 11.82 15.63
N LEU A 39 1.22 11.77 14.79
CA LEU A 39 0.51 12.95 14.28
C LEU A 39 -0.75 13.17 15.12
N THR A 40 -1.39 14.33 14.95
CA THR A 40 -2.65 14.66 15.59
C THR A 40 -3.60 15.20 14.53
N THR A 41 -4.82 14.65 14.45
CA THR A 41 -5.88 15.19 13.59
C THR A 41 -6.35 16.55 14.10
N ASP A 42 -7.10 17.29 13.29
CA ASP A 42 -7.73 18.56 13.71
C ASP A 42 -8.69 18.37 14.91
N SER A 43 -9.26 17.17 15.06
CA SER A 43 -10.10 16.79 16.21
C SER A 43 -9.31 16.43 17.47
N GLY A 44 -7.97 16.48 17.44
CA GLY A 44 -7.11 16.16 18.57
C GLY A 44 -6.82 14.66 18.75
N ARG A 45 -7.26 13.79 17.83
CA ARG A 45 -7.02 12.34 17.91
C ARG A 45 -5.58 12.02 17.50
N PRO A 46 -4.82 11.25 18.30
CA PRO A 46 -3.47 10.86 17.93
C PRO A 46 -3.48 9.76 16.86
N ILE A 47 -2.50 9.82 15.95
CA ILE A 47 -2.23 8.83 14.90
C ILE A 47 -0.81 8.36 15.06
N HIS A 48 -0.59 7.06 15.30
CA HIS A 48 0.75 6.48 15.35
C HIS A 48 1.10 5.80 14.03
N ILE A 49 2.26 6.14 13.48
CA ILE A 49 2.72 5.60 12.19
C ILE A 49 3.77 4.52 12.42
N THR A 50 3.52 3.35 11.85
CA THR A 50 4.49 2.27 11.68
C THR A 50 4.89 2.21 10.22
N THR A 51 6.19 2.20 9.93
CA THR A 51 6.71 2.00 8.58
C THR A 51 7.26 0.59 8.39
N LEU A 52 7.13 0.03 7.18
CA LEU A 52 7.72 -1.27 6.83
C LEU A 52 8.33 -1.24 5.42
N GLU A 53 9.59 -1.69 5.31
CA GLU A 53 10.26 -1.88 4.03
C GLU A 53 9.93 -3.28 3.48
N LEU A 54 9.46 -3.34 2.23
CA LEU A 54 9.06 -4.57 1.57
C LEU A 54 9.99 -4.90 0.41
N PRO A 55 10.41 -6.16 0.21
CA PRO A 55 11.11 -6.54 -1.00
C PRO A 55 10.19 -6.39 -2.21
N VAL A 56 10.78 -6.13 -3.37
CA VAL A 56 10.07 -6.16 -4.66
C VAL A 56 10.01 -7.63 -5.10
N ALA A 57 9.13 -8.42 -4.49
CA ALA A 57 9.00 -9.86 -4.76
C ALA A 57 7.55 -10.35 -4.68
N TYR A 58 7.08 -11.08 -5.71
CA TYR A 58 5.67 -11.50 -5.81
C TYR A 58 5.28 -12.49 -4.71
N GLU A 59 6.13 -13.51 -4.50
CA GLU A 59 5.93 -14.51 -3.46
C GLU A 59 5.90 -13.89 -2.06
N TYR A 60 6.74 -12.87 -1.85
CA TYR A 60 6.73 -12.13 -0.59
C TYR A 60 5.37 -11.46 -0.34
N VAL A 61 4.79 -10.81 -1.36
CA VAL A 61 3.48 -10.17 -1.25
C VAL A 61 2.41 -11.19 -0.88
N LEU A 62 2.32 -12.31 -1.61
CA LEU A 62 1.33 -13.36 -1.35
C LEU A 62 1.44 -13.91 0.08
N ARG A 63 2.66 -14.15 0.55
CA ARG A 63 2.91 -14.75 1.85
C ARG A 63 2.68 -13.80 3.03
N ASN A 64 3.01 -12.51 2.88
CA ASN A 64 3.10 -11.60 4.03
C ASN A 64 1.99 -10.56 4.10
N VAL A 65 1.43 -10.10 2.97
CA VAL A 65 0.35 -9.09 3.00
C VAL A 65 -0.88 -9.56 3.78
N PRO A 66 -1.34 -10.82 3.68
CA PRO A 66 -2.43 -11.30 4.54
C PRO A 66 -2.15 -11.13 6.04
N GLY A 67 -0.90 -11.27 6.47
CA GLY A 67 -0.48 -11.06 7.85
C GLY A 67 -0.63 -9.61 8.32
N LEU A 68 -0.39 -8.63 7.44
CA LEU A 68 -0.48 -7.20 7.76
C LEU A 68 -1.91 -6.75 8.11
N HIS A 69 -2.92 -7.46 7.60
CA HIS A 69 -4.34 -7.16 7.82
C HIS A 69 -4.95 -7.91 9.01
N LYS A 70 -4.18 -8.79 9.68
CA LYS A 70 -4.66 -9.51 10.86
C LYS A 70 -4.82 -8.58 12.07
N ARG A 71 -5.59 -9.07 13.05
CA ARG A 71 -5.86 -8.40 14.32
C ARG A 71 -5.50 -9.37 15.45
N PRO A 72 -4.28 -9.33 16.02
CA PRO A 72 -3.18 -8.41 15.72
C PRO A 72 -2.44 -8.72 14.40
N PRO A 73 -1.72 -7.74 13.81
CA PRO A 73 -0.94 -7.94 12.59
C PRO A 73 0.21 -8.92 12.81
N VAL A 74 0.55 -9.67 11.76
CA VAL A 74 1.72 -10.55 11.71
C VAL A 74 2.71 -9.95 10.71
N LEU A 75 3.84 -9.45 11.22
CA LEU A 75 4.91 -8.89 10.41
C LEU A 75 5.82 -9.99 9.83
N PRO A 76 6.50 -9.73 8.71
CA PRO A 76 7.52 -10.64 8.18
C PRO A 76 8.66 -10.87 9.22
N PRO A 77 9.33 -12.04 9.20
CA PRO A 77 10.36 -12.37 10.19
C PRO A 77 11.57 -11.42 10.25
N TYR A 78 11.84 -10.66 9.19
CA TYR A 78 12.94 -9.70 9.14
C TYR A 78 12.56 -8.32 9.69
N ALA A 79 11.26 -8.06 9.94
CA ALA A 79 10.84 -6.80 10.55
C ALA A 79 11.37 -6.71 11.99
N ASP A 80 11.65 -5.50 12.44
CA ASP A 80 12.18 -5.25 13.79
C ASP A 80 11.20 -5.78 14.86
N ALA A 81 11.69 -6.69 15.71
CA ALA A 81 10.94 -7.29 16.81
C ALA A 81 10.46 -6.25 17.85
N GLY A 82 10.99 -5.03 17.82
CA GLY A 82 10.59 -3.90 18.66
C GLY A 82 9.42 -3.07 18.14
N ILE A 83 8.86 -3.38 16.96
CA ILE A 83 7.71 -2.64 16.41
C ILE A 83 6.47 -2.91 17.28
N PRO A 84 5.84 -1.87 17.87
CA PRO A 84 4.65 -2.06 18.69
C PRO A 84 3.45 -2.39 17.79
N LEU A 85 2.96 -3.64 17.86
CA LEU A 85 1.84 -4.12 17.06
C LEU A 85 0.50 -3.74 17.71
N PRO A 86 -0.45 -3.18 16.94
CA PRO A 86 -1.78 -2.90 17.47
C PRO A 86 -2.57 -4.19 17.66
N GLU A 87 -3.08 -4.42 18.87
CA GLU A 87 -3.85 -5.62 19.22
C GLU A 87 -5.07 -5.82 18.28
N ASN A 88 -5.73 -4.72 17.92
CA ASN A 88 -6.92 -4.73 17.07
C ASN A 88 -6.62 -4.54 15.57
N GLY A 89 -5.37 -4.64 15.14
CA GLY A 89 -4.96 -4.38 13.76
C GLY A 89 -4.70 -2.91 13.45
N TYR A 90 -4.30 -2.65 12.20
CA TYR A 90 -4.17 -1.29 11.69
C TYR A 90 -5.53 -0.72 11.29
N ASP A 91 -5.71 0.58 11.47
CA ASP A 91 -6.90 1.33 11.04
C ASP A 91 -6.78 1.83 9.60
N PHE A 92 -5.55 1.91 9.08
CA PHE A 92 -5.26 2.32 7.70
C PHE A 92 -3.94 1.68 7.23
N ILE A 93 -3.95 1.12 6.03
CA ILE A 93 -2.76 0.59 5.36
C ILE A 93 -2.49 1.43 4.11
N PHE A 94 -1.30 2.02 4.05
CA PHE A 94 -0.89 2.93 2.99
C PHE A 94 0.39 2.44 2.32
N HIS A 95 0.29 2.01 1.07
CA HIS A 95 1.44 1.54 0.31
C HIS A 95 2.05 2.67 -0.53
N VAL A 96 3.37 2.71 -0.63
CA VAL A 96 4.10 3.69 -1.45
C VAL A 96 5.03 2.96 -2.39
N GLY A 97 4.99 3.32 -3.67
CA GLY A 97 5.86 2.77 -4.72
C GLY A 97 6.56 3.85 -5.51
N VAL A 98 7.71 3.52 -6.10
CA VAL A 98 8.41 4.44 -7.00
C VAL A 98 7.79 4.38 -8.39
N SER A 99 7.59 5.54 -9.01
CA SER A 99 7.22 5.68 -10.41
C SER A 99 8.33 6.38 -11.21
N GLY A 100 8.19 6.38 -12.53
CA GLY A 100 9.14 7.00 -13.44
C GLY A 100 9.12 8.53 -13.39
N ARG A 101 8.51 9.13 -14.42
CA ARG A 101 8.39 10.60 -14.55
C ARG A 101 6.99 11.05 -14.17
N GLY A 102 6.87 12.33 -13.83
CA GLY A 102 5.59 12.99 -13.58
C GLY A 102 5.38 13.34 -12.10
N PRO A 103 4.17 13.77 -11.74
CA PRO A 103 3.85 14.15 -10.37
C PRO A 103 3.65 12.91 -9.48
N ILE A 104 3.47 13.15 -8.18
CA ILE A 104 2.90 12.14 -7.28
C ILE A 104 1.51 11.72 -7.80
N ARG A 105 1.20 10.43 -7.73
CA ARG A 105 -0.11 9.89 -8.13
C ARG A 105 -0.71 9.03 -7.03
N ILE A 106 -2.01 9.17 -6.82
CA ILE A 106 -2.80 8.33 -5.93
C ILE A 106 -3.55 7.30 -6.77
N GLU A 107 -3.30 6.02 -6.52
CA GLU A 107 -3.90 4.93 -7.27
C GLU A 107 -5.31 4.63 -6.74
N ARG A 108 -6.23 4.44 -7.66
CA ARG A 108 -7.66 4.22 -7.36
C ARG A 108 -8.10 2.78 -7.57
N LEU A 109 -7.31 1.99 -8.29
CA LEU A 109 -7.69 0.67 -8.78
C LEU A 109 -6.46 -0.25 -8.75
N GLY A 110 -6.62 -1.46 -8.22
CA GLY A 110 -5.67 -2.55 -8.39
C GLY A 110 -6.25 -3.59 -9.36
N HIS A 111 -5.38 -4.30 -10.09
CA HIS A 111 -5.79 -5.30 -11.08
C HIS A 111 -5.39 -6.72 -10.67
N LYS A 112 -6.27 -7.69 -10.91
CA LYS A 112 -6.07 -9.10 -10.59
C LYS A 112 -5.10 -9.78 -11.55
N TYR A 113 -5.04 -9.31 -12.79
CA TYR A 113 -4.34 -9.92 -13.90
C TYR A 113 -3.61 -8.88 -14.74
N GLY A 114 -2.84 -9.33 -15.73
CA GLY A 114 -2.16 -8.46 -16.71
C GLY A 114 -0.72 -8.11 -16.35
N TYR A 115 -0.14 -8.76 -15.35
CA TYR A 115 1.23 -8.50 -14.89
C TYR A 115 2.26 -8.80 -15.98
N ASP A 116 3.26 -7.92 -16.09
CA ASP A 116 4.28 -7.94 -17.14
C ASP A 116 4.98 -9.32 -17.23
N LEU A 117 4.91 -9.93 -18.43
CA LEU A 117 5.48 -11.25 -18.70
C LEU A 117 7.01 -11.23 -18.86
N THR A 118 7.60 -10.05 -19.01
CA THR A 118 9.00 -9.82 -19.37
C THR A 118 9.82 -9.21 -18.24
N LEU A 119 9.18 -8.69 -17.20
CA LEU A 119 9.84 -8.03 -16.08
C LEU A 119 9.82 -8.91 -14.80
N PRO A 120 10.93 -9.57 -14.45
CA PRO A 120 11.02 -10.30 -13.20
C PRO A 120 11.12 -9.35 -11.98
N ASP A 121 10.86 -9.90 -10.82
CA ASP A 121 11.03 -9.29 -9.52
C ASP A 121 12.50 -9.29 -9.05
N ALA A 122 12.77 -8.81 -7.84
CA ALA A 122 14.13 -8.70 -7.30
C ALA A 122 14.84 -10.05 -7.19
N ASP A 123 14.08 -11.14 -7.07
CA ASP A 123 14.56 -12.51 -6.93
C ASP A 123 14.58 -13.26 -8.28
N GLY A 124 14.35 -12.55 -9.39
CA GLY A 124 14.31 -13.13 -10.72
C GLY A 124 13.02 -13.92 -11.02
N GLN A 125 12.00 -13.80 -10.17
CA GLN A 125 10.72 -14.50 -10.33
C GLN A 125 9.69 -13.62 -11.03
N PHE A 126 8.68 -14.24 -11.63
CA PHE A 126 7.60 -13.52 -12.28
C PHE A 126 6.30 -13.72 -11.51
N GLY A 127 5.30 -12.86 -11.77
CA GLY A 127 3.97 -13.00 -11.20
C GLY A 127 3.39 -14.40 -11.46
N PRO A 128 2.60 -14.97 -10.53
CA PRO A 128 2.07 -16.33 -10.67
C PRO A 128 1.27 -16.48 -11.96
N ILE A 129 1.36 -17.66 -12.57
CA ILE A 129 0.57 -18.00 -13.76
C ILE A 129 -0.80 -18.50 -13.31
N VAL A 130 -1.83 -18.01 -13.97
CA VAL A 130 -3.23 -18.39 -13.75
C VAL A 130 -3.90 -18.72 -15.08
N ILE A 131 -4.70 -19.77 -15.07
CA ILE A 131 -5.50 -20.19 -16.22
C ILE A 131 -6.93 -19.73 -15.96
N LEU A 132 -7.39 -18.76 -16.74
CA LEU A 132 -8.75 -18.21 -16.65
C LEU A 132 -9.71 -19.17 -17.37
N ALA A 133 -10.14 -20.22 -16.70
CA ALA A 133 -10.94 -21.26 -17.34
C ALA A 133 -12.34 -20.75 -17.75
N GLU A 134 -12.62 -20.79 -19.05
CA GLU A 134 -13.87 -21.35 -19.62
C GLU A 134 -13.65 -22.17 -20.92
N SER A 135 -12.45 -22.21 -21.49
CA SER A 135 -12.13 -23.06 -22.66
C SER A 135 -10.69 -23.61 -22.60
N SER A 136 -10.42 -24.69 -23.35
CA SER A 136 -9.09 -25.32 -23.44
C SER A 136 -8.02 -24.45 -24.12
N ASP A 137 -8.42 -23.30 -24.68
CA ASP A 137 -7.59 -22.44 -25.53
C ASP A 137 -7.25 -21.09 -24.86
N SER A 138 -7.62 -20.90 -23.60
CA SER A 138 -7.30 -19.67 -22.86
C SER A 138 -5.81 -19.57 -22.57
N GLU A 139 -5.15 -18.57 -23.15
CA GLU A 139 -3.74 -18.25 -22.90
C GLU A 139 -3.50 -17.98 -21.40
N PRO A 140 -2.41 -18.53 -20.81
CA PRO A 140 -2.06 -18.28 -19.42
C PRO A 140 -1.78 -16.78 -19.20
N VAL A 141 -2.39 -16.22 -18.16
CA VAL A 141 -2.11 -14.84 -17.73
C VAL A 141 -1.29 -14.86 -16.45
N ARG A 142 -0.60 -13.76 -16.14
CA ARG A 142 -0.03 -13.57 -14.80
C ARG A 142 -1.00 -12.83 -13.91
N GLY A 143 -1.10 -13.24 -12.64
CA GLY A 143 -1.97 -12.62 -11.66
C GLY A 143 -2.31 -13.52 -10.47
N PHE A 144 -3.47 -13.27 -9.87
CA PHE A 144 -3.91 -13.95 -8.66
C PHE A 144 -4.79 -15.18 -8.95
N GLY A 145 -4.40 -16.33 -8.40
CA GLY A 145 -5.10 -17.61 -8.48
C GLY A 145 -5.73 -18.03 -7.17
N GLU A 146 -5.28 -19.15 -6.63
CA GLU A 146 -5.81 -19.77 -5.41
C GLU A 146 -5.88 -18.77 -4.24
N GLY A 147 -7.03 -18.73 -3.56
CA GLY A 147 -7.33 -17.81 -2.46
C GLY A 147 -7.87 -16.44 -2.89
N TYR A 148 -7.86 -16.14 -4.19
CA TYR A 148 -8.34 -14.87 -4.74
C TYR A 148 -9.49 -15.04 -5.76
N GLU A 149 -9.99 -16.26 -5.96
CA GLU A 149 -10.97 -16.60 -7.00
C GLU A 149 -12.24 -15.76 -6.89
N ALA A 150 -12.73 -15.53 -5.67
CA ALA A 150 -13.97 -14.81 -5.40
C ALA A 150 -13.89 -13.28 -5.67
N PHE A 151 -12.69 -12.73 -5.85
CA PHE A 151 -12.53 -11.29 -6.09
C PHE A 151 -12.62 -10.95 -7.58
N PRO A 152 -13.22 -9.77 -7.92
CA PRO A 152 -13.32 -9.30 -9.28
C PRO A 152 -11.94 -8.98 -9.90
N GLY A 153 -11.92 -8.86 -11.23
CA GLY A 153 -10.71 -8.51 -11.99
C GLY A 153 -10.09 -7.18 -11.55
N ASP A 154 -10.91 -6.20 -11.16
CA ASP A 154 -10.43 -4.90 -10.69
C ASP A 154 -11.02 -4.59 -9.31
N LEU A 155 -10.19 -4.06 -8.42
CA LEU A 155 -10.60 -3.68 -7.07
C LEU A 155 -10.32 -2.20 -6.83
N PRO A 156 -11.35 -1.37 -6.58
CA PRO A 156 -11.14 0.04 -6.26
C PRO A 156 -10.68 0.20 -4.80
N THR A 157 -10.05 1.33 -4.46
CA THR A 157 -9.90 1.75 -3.05
C THR A 157 -11.23 2.28 -2.51
N ASP A 158 -11.48 2.07 -1.21
CA ASP A 158 -12.63 2.66 -0.50
C ASP A 158 -12.35 4.09 -0.01
N VAL A 159 -11.12 4.60 -0.17
CA VAL A 159 -10.78 6.00 0.11
C VAL A 159 -11.33 6.89 -1.01
N ASP A 160 -12.00 7.99 -0.66
CA ASP A 160 -12.46 8.99 -1.64
C ASP A 160 -11.27 9.81 -2.19
N VAL A 161 -10.55 9.20 -3.14
CA VAL A 161 -9.38 9.80 -3.79
C VAL A 161 -9.73 11.12 -4.51
N PRO A 162 -10.88 11.26 -5.21
CA PRO A 162 -11.30 12.57 -5.73
C PRO A 162 -11.39 13.65 -4.66
N ALA A 163 -12.07 13.40 -3.54
CA ALA A 163 -12.18 14.38 -2.45
C ALA A 163 -10.81 14.69 -1.83
N LEU A 164 -9.98 13.67 -1.58
CA LEU A 164 -8.60 13.82 -1.10
C LEU A 164 -7.78 14.74 -2.00
N VAL A 165 -7.77 14.46 -3.32
CA VAL A 165 -6.99 15.24 -4.28
C VAL A 165 -7.50 16.68 -4.38
N ILE A 166 -8.82 16.88 -4.39
CA ILE A 166 -9.42 18.23 -4.39
C ILE A 166 -8.97 18.99 -3.15
N ASP A 167 -9.03 18.37 -1.98
CA ASP A 167 -8.72 19.01 -0.72
C ASP A 167 -7.24 19.39 -0.62
N LEU A 168 -6.33 18.44 -0.88
CA LEU A 168 -4.89 18.70 -0.83
C LEU A 168 -4.45 19.79 -1.84
N LYS A 169 -5.12 19.88 -2.99
CA LYS A 169 -4.86 20.93 -3.99
C LYS A 169 -5.24 22.34 -3.52
N LYS A 170 -6.17 22.49 -2.58
CA LYS A 170 -6.52 23.81 -2.01
C LYS A 170 -5.32 24.45 -1.32
N ASP A 171 -4.48 23.63 -0.69
CA ASP A 171 -3.24 24.08 -0.03
C ASP A 171 -2.02 23.97 -0.97
N GLY A 172 -2.23 23.94 -2.29
CA GLY A 172 -1.15 23.95 -3.28
C GLY A 172 -0.41 22.62 -3.47
N ALA A 173 -0.99 21.48 -3.07
CA ALA A 173 -0.37 20.19 -3.35
C ALA A 173 -0.34 19.85 -4.84
N GLU A 174 0.80 19.35 -5.32
CA GLU A 174 0.96 18.84 -6.69
C GLU A 174 0.84 17.31 -6.70
N LEU A 175 -0.36 16.82 -6.96
CA LEU A 175 -0.65 15.39 -7.10
C LEU A 175 -1.75 15.12 -8.14
N GLY A 176 -1.71 13.94 -8.72
CA GLY A 176 -2.71 13.39 -9.62
C GLY A 176 -3.40 12.16 -9.05
N MET A 177 -4.41 11.68 -9.77
CA MET A 177 -5.01 10.37 -9.54
C MET A 177 -4.71 9.46 -10.73
N SER A 178 -4.67 8.17 -10.48
CA SER A 178 -4.39 7.14 -11.48
C SER A 178 -5.31 5.93 -11.23
N VAL A 179 -5.62 5.21 -12.30
CA VAL A 179 -6.41 3.97 -12.28
C VAL A 179 -5.58 2.78 -12.76
N ASP A 180 -4.28 2.97 -12.95
CA ASP A 180 -3.34 1.95 -13.40
C ASP A 180 -2.02 2.12 -12.65
N ALA A 181 -1.75 1.18 -11.73
CA ALA A 181 -0.55 1.15 -10.91
C ALA A 181 0.64 0.47 -11.61
N GLY A 182 0.52 0.14 -12.91
CA GLY A 182 1.61 -0.27 -13.78
C GLY A 182 1.82 -1.78 -13.91
N HIS A 183 0.84 -2.61 -13.53
CA HIS A 183 0.83 -4.08 -13.70
C HIS A 183 2.17 -4.76 -13.31
N TYR A 184 2.76 -4.32 -12.21
CA TYR A 184 3.98 -4.86 -11.60
C TYR A 184 3.77 -4.96 -10.08
N LEU A 185 4.83 -5.01 -9.26
CA LEU A 185 4.71 -5.16 -7.81
C LEU A 185 3.89 -4.08 -7.11
N CYS A 186 3.85 -2.85 -7.63
CA CYS A 186 3.01 -1.77 -7.10
C CYS A 186 1.52 -2.09 -7.23
N ASP A 187 1.08 -2.53 -8.41
CA ASP A 187 -0.29 -2.97 -8.66
C ASP A 187 -0.60 -4.26 -7.92
N PHE A 188 0.37 -5.18 -7.86
CA PHE A 188 0.24 -6.48 -7.19
C PHE A 188 -0.02 -6.32 -5.69
N ILE A 189 0.77 -5.51 -4.99
CA ILE A 189 0.52 -5.26 -3.56
C ILE A 189 -0.78 -4.50 -3.32
N LEU A 190 -1.13 -3.54 -4.19
CA LEU A 190 -2.39 -2.81 -4.08
C LEU A 190 -3.58 -3.76 -4.20
N TYR A 191 -3.62 -4.59 -5.25
CA TYR A 191 -4.68 -5.58 -5.44
C TYR A 191 -4.73 -6.58 -4.27
N ALA A 192 -3.59 -7.16 -3.88
CA ALA A 192 -3.52 -8.11 -2.79
C ALA A 192 -4.09 -7.52 -1.49
N SER A 193 -3.66 -6.31 -1.14
CA SER A 193 -4.07 -5.62 0.08
C SER A 193 -5.56 -5.25 0.06
N LEU A 194 -6.09 -4.80 -1.09
CA LEU A 194 -7.51 -4.52 -1.28
C LEU A 194 -8.39 -5.77 -1.19
N ALA A 195 -7.93 -6.88 -1.75
CA ALA A 195 -8.63 -8.16 -1.69
C ALA A 195 -8.71 -8.67 -0.25
N ILE A 196 -7.57 -8.73 0.45
CA ILE A 196 -7.52 -9.17 1.85
C ILE A 196 -8.37 -8.27 2.76
N SER A 197 -8.33 -6.94 2.57
CA SER A 197 -9.17 -6.01 3.34
C SER A 197 -10.67 -6.33 3.22
N ARG A 198 -11.11 -6.76 2.03
CA ARG A 198 -12.52 -7.11 1.74
C ARG A 198 -12.91 -8.52 2.19
N GLN A 199 -11.94 -9.34 2.56
CA GLN A 199 -12.14 -10.72 2.99
C GLN A 199 -12.71 -10.83 4.43
N VAL A 200 -13.09 -9.70 5.04
CA VAL A 200 -13.70 -9.51 6.38
C VAL A 200 -14.27 -10.79 6.97
N VAL A 201 -13.62 -11.29 8.02
CA VAL A 201 -13.81 -12.66 8.54
C VAL A 201 -14.85 -12.72 9.68
N GLY A 202 -15.44 -11.58 10.07
CA GLY A 202 -16.42 -11.52 11.16
C GLY A 202 -17.52 -10.48 10.98
N PRO A 203 -18.71 -10.70 11.56
CA PRO A 203 -19.89 -9.83 11.38
C PRO A 203 -19.74 -8.41 11.94
N GLN A 204 -18.72 -8.15 12.75
CA GLN A 204 -18.42 -6.81 13.30
C GLN A 204 -17.10 -6.22 12.82
N GLU A 205 -16.33 -6.96 12.03
CA GLU A 205 -15.09 -6.44 11.48
C GLU A 205 -15.39 -5.50 10.30
N LYS A 206 -14.69 -4.38 10.25
CA LYS A 206 -14.75 -3.48 9.09
C LYS A 206 -13.52 -3.72 8.21
N PRO A 207 -13.64 -3.57 6.87
CA PRO A 207 -12.48 -3.52 5.99
C PRO A 207 -11.51 -2.44 6.48
N ILE A 208 -10.21 -2.73 6.40
CA ILE A 208 -9.17 -1.72 6.65
C ILE A 208 -9.03 -0.90 5.37
N PRO A 209 -9.22 0.43 5.37
CA PRO A 209 -8.96 1.25 4.21
C PRO A 209 -7.53 1.03 3.69
N VAL A 210 -7.41 0.84 2.38
CA VAL A 210 -6.12 0.64 1.69
C VAL A 210 -5.95 1.72 0.64
N LEU A 211 -4.78 2.36 0.63
CA LEU A 211 -4.42 3.34 -0.40
C LEU A 211 -3.04 3.04 -0.96
N PHE A 212 -2.78 3.48 -2.18
CA PHE A 212 -1.44 3.43 -2.77
C PHE A 212 -1.06 4.79 -3.37
N MET A 213 0.18 5.21 -3.13
CA MET A 213 0.78 6.42 -3.71
C MET A 213 2.04 6.06 -4.50
N HIS A 214 2.08 6.50 -5.76
CA HIS A 214 3.31 6.52 -6.53
C HIS A 214 4.07 7.82 -6.30
N VAL A 215 5.33 7.70 -5.89
CA VAL A 215 6.28 8.81 -5.77
C VAL A 215 7.27 8.76 -6.95
N PRO A 216 7.50 9.86 -7.67
CA PRO A 216 8.45 9.87 -8.77
C PRO A 216 9.89 9.91 -8.22
N LEU A 217 10.86 9.94 -9.13
CA LEU A 217 12.27 10.05 -8.76
C LEU A 217 12.59 11.35 -8.00
N PRO A 218 13.60 11.37 -7.11
CA PRO A 218 14.00 12.55 -6.32
C PRO A 218 14.27 13.83 -7.13
N ARG A 219 14.66 13.68 -8.41
CA ARG A 219 14.88 14.79 -9.34
C ARG A 219 13.59 15.49 -9.79
N GLU A 220 12.46 14.78 -9.74
CA GLU A 220 11.14 15.30 -10.11
C GLU A 220 10.44 15.84 -8.85
N VAL A 221 10.44 15.06 -7.77
CA VAL A 221 9.89 15.43 -6.47
C VAL A 221 10.87 15.00 -5.39
N SER A 222 11.32 15.95 -4.55
CA SER A 222 12.27 15.64 -3.49
C SER A 222 11.69 14.66 -2.46
N THR A 223 12.55 13.92 -1.78
CA THR A 223 12.14 12.99 -0.73
C THR A 223 11.31 13.69 0.35
N GLU A 224 11.70 14.91 0.74
CA GLU A 224 11.00 15.70 1.76
C GLU A 224 9.57 16.06 1.32
N LYS A 225 9.39 16.43 0.05
CA LYS A 225 8.06 16.69 -0.52
C LYS A 225 7.21 15.42 -0.57
N ALA A 226 7.81 14.28 -0.91
CA ALA A 226 7.11 12.99 -0.89
C ALA A 226 6.72 12.56 0.54
N THR A 227 7.61 12.76 1.51
CA THR A 227 7.34 12.52 2.94
C THR A 227 6.21 13.42 3.46
N ASP A 228 6.24 14.71 3.16
CA ASP A 228 5.16 15.63 3.57
C ASP A 228 3.83 15.27 2.90
N MET A 229 3.85 14.88 1.63
CA MET A 229 2.64 14.40 0.95
C MET A 229 2.05 13.17 1.63
N ALA A 230 2.88 12.18 1.98
CA ALA A 230 2.42 11.01 2.72
C ALA A 230 1.80 11.39 4.08
N ARG A 231 2.42 12.33 4.81
CA ARG A 231 1.91 12.86 6.08
C ARG A 231 0.53 13.52 5.92
N ARG A 232 0.37 14.35 4.89
CA ARG A 232 -0.88 15.06 4.59
C ARG A 232 -2.01 14.09 4.21
N ILE A 233 -1.70 13.06 3.42
CA ILE A 233 -2.65 12.00 3.07
C ILE A 233 -3.09 11.23 4.31
N ILE A 234 -2.14 10.85 5.18
CA ILE A 234 -2.44 10.17 6.45
C ILE A 234 -3.39 11.01 7.31
N LEU A 235 -3.10 12.30 7.47
CA LEU A 235 -3.95 13.23 8.24
C LEU A 235 -5.36 13.30 7.67
N TRP A 236 -5.49 13.43 6.35
CA TRP A 236 -6.78 13.54 5.69
C TRP A 236 -7.61 12.25 5.83
N VAL A 237 -7.01 11.10 5.51
CA VAL A 237 -7.69 9.79 5.59
C VAL A 237 -8.07 9.49 7.04
N CYS A 238 -7.13 9.62 7.97
CA CYS A 238 -7.38 9.35 9.38
C CYS A 238 -8.29 10.39 10.04
N GLY A 239 -8.42 11.60 9.50
CA GLY A 239 -9.40 12.59 9.95
C GLY A 239 -10.85 12.17 9.67
N GLY A 240 -11.07 11.40 8.60
CA GLY A 240 -12.39 10.87 8.22
C GLY A 240 -12.76 9.52 8.83
N LEU A 241 -11.83 8.84 9.50
CA LEU A 241 -12.12 7.57 10.19
C LEU A 241 -12.99 7.80 11.44
N PRO A 242 -13.90 6.88 11.78
CA PRO A 242 -14.74 6.98 12.98
C PRO A 242 -13.93 6.98 14.27
#